data_AF-A0A3B8LEI2-F1
#
_entry.id   AF-A0A3B8LEI2-F1
#
_cell.length_a   1.000
_cell.length_b   1.000
_cell.length_c   1.000
_cell.angle_alpha   90.00
_cell.angle_beta   90.00
_cell.angle_gamma   90.00
#
_symmetry.space_group_name_H-M   'P 1'
#
loop_
_entity.id
_entity.type
_entity.pdbx_description
1 polymer ?
#
loop_
_entity_poly.entity_id
_entity_poly.type
_entity_poly.pdbx_seq_one_letter_code
_entity_poly.pdbx_strand_id
1 'polypeptide(L)'
;MYIRTNYGKYWSAKRLTGIMVGNITKAQAWERFRIFKVGVRNGTPIAPGGRIHLQSAHGKWVSAESGGGSFLIANRGRPSGWETFHLIMER
;
A
#
# COMPACT_ATOMS: atom_id res chain seq x y z
N MET A 1 -5.28 -7.96 2.02
CA MET A 1 -5.12 -7.44 3.39
C MET A 1 -5.79 -6.08 3.51
N TYR A 2 -6.00 -5.61 4.73
CA TYR A 2 -6.48 -4.27 5.03
C TYR A 2 -5.45 -3.59 5.92
N ILE A 3 -5.23 -2.28 5.72
CA ILE A 3 -4.43 -1.47 6.64
C ILE A 3 -5.42 -0.69 7.49
N ARG A 4 -5.42 -0.94 8.80
CA ARG A 4 -6.32 -0.31 9.76
C ARG A 4 -5.53 0.68 10.59
N THR A 5 -6.06 1.89 10.73
CA THR A 5 -5.54 2.90 11.64
C THR A 5 -5.86 2.50 13.08
N ASN A 6 -5.12 3.05 14.05
CA ASN A 6 -5.37 2.82 15.48
C ASN A 6 -6.80 3.24 15.90
N TYR A 7 -7.38 4.22 15.20
CA TYR A 7 -8.76 4.69 15.42
C TYR A 7 -9.82 3.80 14.74
N GLY A 8 -9.44 2.61 14.30
CA GLY A 8 -10.34 1.61 13.78
C GLY A 8 -10.81 1.81 12.34
N LYS A 9 -10.32 2.84 11.65
CA LYS A 9 -10.63 3.16 10.24
C LYS A 9 -9.68 2.45 9.30
N TYR A 10 -10.06 2.25 8.05
CA TYR A 10 -9.26 1.57 7.04
C TYR A 10 -8.70 2.55 6.01
N TRP A 11 -7.51 2.25 5.53
CA TRP A 11 -6.97 2.85 4.31
C TRP A 11 -7.88 2.55 3.13
N SER A 12 -8.12 3.55 2.31
CA SER A 12 -8.94 3.51 1.11
C SER A 12 -8.22 4.19 -0.03
N ALA A 13 -8.14 3.51 -1.17
CA ALA A 13 -7.68 4.10 -2.42
C ALA A 13 -8.92 4.59 -3.21
N LYS A 14 -9.55 5.67 -2.75
CA LYS A 14 -10.84 6.14 -3.27
C LYS A 14 -10.83 6.25 -4.80
N ARG A 15 -11.92 5.77 -5.42
CA ARG A 15 -12.10 5.65 -6.88
C ARG A 15 -11.82 6.93 -7.69
N LEU A 16 -12.09 8.11 -7.14
CA LEU A 16 -12.04 9.37 -7.91
C LEU A 16 -10.64 9.99 -8.03
N THR A 17 -9.79 9.84 -7.02
CA THR A 17 -8.46 10.47 -7.02
C THR A 17 -7.32 9.47 -6.89
N GLY A 18 -7.59 8.26 -6.41
CA GLY A 18 -6.57 7.30 -6.02
C GLY A 18 -5.76 7.73 -4.79
N ILE A 19 -5.98 8.94 -4.25
CA ILE A 19 -5.30 9.42 -3.05
C ILE A 19 -5.70 8.53 -1.89
N MET A 20 -4.70 8.10 -1.13
CA MET A 20 -4.87 7.22 0.00
C MET A 20 -5.44 8.00 1.19
N VAL A 21 -6.57 7.54 1.73
CA VAL A 21 -7.21 8.15 2.92
C VAL A 21 -7.56 7.09 3.96
N GLY A 22 -7.35 7.40 5.24
CA GLY A 22 -7.59 6.48 6.36
C GLY A 22 -8.92 6.72 7.09
N ASN A 23 -10.03 6.89 6.38
CA ASN A 23 -11.29 7.37 6.97
C ASN A 23 -12.49 6.41 6.87
N ILE A 24 -12.30 5.19 6.37
CA ILE A 24 -13.41 4.26 6.13
C ILE A 24 -13.66 3.37 7.33
N THR A 25 -14.91 3.30 7.81
CA THR A 25 -15.28 2.54 9.02
C THR A 25 -15.60 1.07 8.76
N LYS A 26 -15.95 0.71 7.52
CA LYS A 26 -16.23 -0.66 7.10
C LYS A 26 -15.46 -0.95 5.82
N ALA A 27 -14.55 -1.92 5.88
CA ALA A 27 -13.76 -2.30 4.72
C ALA A 27 -14.67 -2.84 3.60
N GLN A 28 -14.52 -2.31 2.40
CA GLN A 28 -15.16 -2.75 1.18
C GLN A 28 -14.08 -2.96 0.09
N ALA A 29 -14.47 -2.92 -1.18
CA ALA A 29 -13.56 -3.19 -2.28
C ALA A 29 -12.33 -2.26 -2.28
N TRP A 30 -12.51 -0.95 -2.08
CA TRP A 30 -11.43 0.05 -2.20
C TRP A 30 -10.45 0.07 -1.03
N GLU A 31 -10.75 -0.64 0.06
CA GLU A 31 -9.89 -0.76 1.24
C GLU A 31 -8.98 -2.00 1.17
N ARG A 32 -9.17 -2.85 0.15
CA ARG A 32 -8.40 -4.08 -0.01
C ARG A 32 -7.12 -3.83 -0.79
N PHE A 33 -6.01 -4.26 -0.21
CA PHE A 33 -4.68 -4.19 -0.82
C PHE A 33 -4.05 -5.57 -0.93
N ARG A 34 -3.20 -5.74 -1.94
CA ARG A 34 -2.31 -6.89 -2.09
C ARG A 34 -0.88 -6.43 -1.83
N ILE A 35 -0.15 -7.22 -1.05
CA ILE A 35 1.29 -7.03 -0.84
C ILE A 35 2.02 -7.90 -1.85
N PHE A 36 2.94 -7.28 -2.59
CA PHE A 36 3.90 -7.97 -3.44
C PHE A 36 5.29 -7.78 -2.84
N LYS A 37 6.00 -8.87 -2.62
CA LYS A 37 7.37 -8.86 -2.11
C LYS A 37 8.35 -8.57 -3.24
N VAL A 38 9.40 -7.81 -2.95
CA VAL A 38 10.37 -7.35 -3.95
C VAL A 38 11.71 -8.06 -3.75
N GLY A 39 12.21 -8.72 -4.79
CA GLY A 39 13.55 -9.32 -4.80
C GLY A 39 13.72 -10.58 -3.95
N VAL A 40 12.64 -11.26 -3.56
CA VAL A 40 12.68 -12.53 -2.80
C VAL A 40 11.85 -13.61 -3.50
N ARG A 41 12.26 -14.88 -3.35
CA ARG A 41 11.61 -16.04 -4.00
C ARG A 41 10.18 -16.25 -3.49
N ASN A 42 9.30 -16.81 -4.33
CA ASN A 42 7.96 -17.25 -3.90
C ASN A 42 8.08 -18.24 -2.73
N GLY A 43 7.14 -18.17 -1.77
CA GLY A 43 7.22 -18.92 -0.51
C GLY A 43 8.06 -18.30 0.61
N THR A 44 9.08 -17.46 0.30
CA THR A 44 9.86 -16.77 1.35
C THR A 44 8.99 -15.73 2.10
N PRO A 45 8.95 -15.74 3.45
CA PRO A 45 8.30 -14.71 4.25
C PRO A 45 8.89 -13.31 4.02
N ILE A 46 8.13 -12.27 4.32
CA ILE A 46 8.64 -10.90 4.31
C ILE A 46 9.41 -10.71 5.62
N ALA A 47 10.74 -10.59 5.51
CA ALA A 47 11.60 -10.32 6.66
C ALA A 47 11.42 -8.86 7.18
N PRO A 48 11.81 -8.56 8.44
CA PRO A 48 11.92 -7.19 8.91
C PRO A 48 12.79 -6.35 7.96
N GLY A 49 12.34 -5.15 7.61
CA GLY A 49 13.01 -4.28 6.63
C GLY A 49 12.84 -4.70 5.16
N GLY A 50 12.10 -5.78 4.91
CA GLY A 50 11.85 -6.30 3.56
C GLY A 50 11.12 -5.30 2.67
N ARG A 51 11.47 -5.30 1.38
CA ARG A 51 10.86 -4.42 0.38
C ARG A 51 9.55 -4.99 -0.15
N ILE A 52 8.55 -4.12 -0.26
CA ILE A 52 7.21 -4.46 -0.74
C ILE A 52 6.67 -3.42 -1.73
N HIS A 53 5.77 -3.88 -2.60
CA HIS A 53 4.84 -3.04 -3.34
C HIS A 53 3.42 -3.29 -2.84
N LEU A 54 2.58 -2.26 -2.87
CA LEU A 54 1.18 -2.33 -2.52
C LEU A 54 0.33 -2.10 -3.76
N GLN A 55 -0.54 -3.05 -4.09
CA GLN A 55 -1.51 -2.90 -5.17
C GLN A 55 -2.91 -2.68 -4.60
N SER A 56 -3.59 -1.65 -5.08
CA SER A 56 -4.98 -1.37 -4.76
C SER A 56 -5.95 -2.37 -5.41
N ALA A 57 -7.20 -2.34 -4.99
CA ALA A 57 -8.24 -3.20 -5.56
C ALA A 57 -8.51 -2.96 -7.06
N HIS A 58 -8.26 -1.75 -7.56
CA HIS A 58 -8.33 -1.41 -8.98
C HIS A 58 -7.03 -1.63 -9.76
N GLY A 59 -6.10 -2.41 -9.19
CA GLY A 59 -4.91 -2.88 -9.89
C GLY A 59 -3.79 -1.85 -10.04
N LYS A 60 -3.93 -0.66 -9.44
CA LYS A 60 -2.90 0.39 -9.46
C LYS A 60 -1.96 0.25 -8.26
N TRP A 61 -0.72 0.69 -8.45
CA TRP A 61 0.30 0.63 -7.42
C TRP A 61 0.31 1.92 -6.58
N VAL A 62 0.43 1.76 -5.27
CA VAL A 62 0.57 2.86 -4.32
C VAL A 62 1.95 3.48 -4.49
N SER A 63 1.99 4.78 -4.75
CA SER A 63 3.19 5.60 -4.95
C SER A 63 3.31 6.63 -3.82
N ALA A 64 4.52 6.78 -3.30
CA ALA A 64 4.93 7.89 -2.44
C ALA A 64 5.41 9.06 -3.29
N GLU A 65 4.49 9.96 -3.66
CA GLU A 65 4.79 11.05 -4.57
C GLU A 65 5.94 11.94 -4.05
N SER A 66 6.78 12.40 -4.97
CA SER A 66 8.01 13.14 -4.66
C SER A 66 8.93 12.38 -3.70
N GLY A 67 9.01 11.05 -3.82
CA GLY A 67 9.82 10.20 -2.93
C GLY A 67 9.31 10.16 -1.48
N GLY A 68 8.03 10.48 -1.26
CA GLY A 68 7.42 10.56 0.07
C GLY A 68 7.29 11.98 0.64
N GLY A 69 7.72 13.01 -0.08
CA GLY A 69 7.51 14.41 0.31
C GLY A 69 6.08 14.94 0.12
N SER A 70 5.15 14.10 -0.36
CA SER A 70 3.77 14.47 -0.64
C SER A 70 2.80 13.34 -0.25
N PHE A 71 1.64 13.26 -0.91
CA PHE A 71 0.62 12.26 -0.65
C PHE A 71 0.97 10.88 -1.20
N LEU A 72 0.38 9.86 -0.58
CA LEU A 72 0.31 8.51 -1.17
C LEU A 72 -0.84 8.44 -2.18
N ILE A 73 -0.59 7.87 -3.35
CA ILE A 73 -1.60 7.74 -4.42
C ILE A 73 -1.49 6.39 -5.14
N ALA A 74 -2.64 5.73 -5.36
CA ALA A 74 -2.73 4.49 -6.14
C ALA A 74 -3.10 4.77 -7.60
N ASN A 75 -2.13 5.25 -8.39
CA ASN A 75 -2.33 5.65 -9.80
C ASN A 75 -1.38 4.95 -10.79
N ARG A 76 -0.29 4.32 -10.34
CA ARG A 76 0.73 3.80 -11.26
C ARG A 76 0.31 2.48 -11.88
N GLY A 77 0.67 2.30 -13.15
CA GLY A 77 0.46 1.04 -13.88
C GLY A 77 1.53 -0.01 -13.60
N ARG A 78 2.73 0.42 -13.18
CA ARG A 78 3.87 -0.45 -12.84
C ARG A 78 4.62 0.16 -11.65
N PRO A 79 5.17 -0.66 -10.75
CA PRO A 79 5.95 -0.16 -9.63
C PRO A 79 7.42 0.06 -10.01
N SER A 80 8.04 1.05 -9.38
CA SER A 80 9.46 1.41 -9.47
C SER A 80 9.93 1.95 -8.10
N GLY A 81 10.68 3.05 -8.07
CA GLY A 81 11.23 3.63 -6.85
C GLY A 81 10.15 4.08 -5.87
N TRP A 82 9.23 4.94 -6.30
CA TRP A 82 8.23 5.55 -5.39
C TRP A 82 7.16 4.58 -4.91
N GLU A 83 6.99 3.44 -5.58
CA GLU A 83 6.05 2.39 -5.16
C GLU A 83 6.69 1.35 -4.24
N THR A 84 8.00 1.46 -3.98
CA THR A 84 8.76 0.54 -3.13
C THR A 84 8.82 1.04 -1.69
N PHE A 85 8.25 0.25 -0.78
CA PHE A 85 8.24 0.52 0.65
C PHE A 85 9.03 -0.52 1.42
N HIS A 86 9.56 -0.15 2.58
CA HIS A 86 10.18 -1.09 3.52
C HIS A 86 9.20 -1.39 4.66
N LEU A 87 8.96 -2.67 4.94
CA LEU A 87 8.17 -3.08 6.08
C LEU A 87 9.03 -3.06 7.34
N ILE A 88 8.88 -2.02 8.16
CA ILE A 88 9.51 -1.95 9.48
C ILE A 88 8.65 -2.75 10.47
N MET A 89 9.26 -3.70 11.17
CA MET A 89 8.62 -4.48 12.22
C MET A 89 9.34 -4.20 13.53
N GLU A 90 8.63 -3.56 14.46
CA GLU A 90 9.10 -3.33 15.83
C GLU A 90 8.47 -4.39 16.74
N ARG A 91 9.21 -4.77 17.78
CA ARG A 91 8.78 -5.77 18.76
C ARG A 91 7.94 -5.14 19.86
#